data_AF-A0A8T6XUC8-F1
#
_entry.id   AF-A0A8T6XUC8-F1
#
_cell.length_a   1.000
_cell.length_b   1.000
_cell.length_c   1.000
_cell.angle_alpha   90.00
_cell.angle_beta   90.00
_cell.angle_gamma   90.00
#
_symmetry.space_group_name_H-M   'P 1'
#
loop_
_entity.id
_entity.type
_entity.pdbx_description
1 polymer ?
#
loop_
_entity_poly.entity_id
_entity_poly.type
_entity_poly.pdbx_seq_one_letter_code
_entity_poly.pdbx_strand_id
1 'polypeptide(L)'
;SLIPRLIDELPLLAVVATQARGKTLIRGAGELRMKETDRIQATVANLRRMGAQVEEFPDGMVIWGPTRLKGAIVEGEGDHRIVMACAVAALLAQGETI
;
A
#
# COMPACT_ATOMS: atom_id res chain seq x y z
N SER A 1 20.21 -3.31 7.16
CA SER A 1 18.85 -3.48 6.62
C SER A 1 18.47 -2.25 5.82
N LEU A 2 17.80 -2.41 4.66
CA LEU A 2 17.28 -1.29 3.85
C LEU A 2 15.99 -0.71 4.43
N ILE A 3 15.22 -1.52 5.17
CA ILE A 3 13.89 -1.19 5.69
C ILE A 3 13.90 0.07 6.57
N PRO A 4 14.80 0.26 7.56
CA PRO A 4 14.81 1.49 8.36
C PRO A 4 15.04 2.77 7.56
N ARG A 5 15.66 2.67 6.38
CA ARG A 5 15.95 3.84 5.52
C ARG A 5 14.80 4.21 4.59
N LEU A 6 13.81 3.32 4.44
CA LEU A 6 12.68 3.45 3.51
C LEU A 6 11.33 3.28 4.21
N ILE A 7 11.32 3.29 5.55
CA ILE A 7 10.18 2.83 6.36
C ILE A 7 8.92 3.65 6.06
N ASP A 8 9.08 4.96 5.81
CA ASP A 8 7.98 5.88 5.55
C ASP A 8 7.55 5.90 4.07
N GLU A 9 8.32 5.29 3.18
CA GLU A 9 8.05 5.20 1.74
C GLU A 9 7.32 3.89 1.38
N LEU A 10 7.25 2.91 2.30
CA LEU A 10 6.66 1.60 2.01
C LEU A 10 5.21 1.63 1.53
N PRO A 11 4.30 2.52 2.02
CA PRO A 11 2.96 2.63 1.45
C PRO A 11 2.97 2.98 -0.04
N LEU A 12 3.81 3.93 -0.44
CA LEU A 12 3.94 4.31 -1.85
C LEU A 12 4.62 3.21 -2.68
N LEU A 13 5.65 2.55 -2.13
CA LEU A 13 6.29 1.40 -2.80
C LEU A 13 5.33 0.23 -2.99
N ALA A 14 4.37 0.02 -2.08
CA ALA A 14 3.32 -0.97 -2.26
C ALA A 14 2.41 -0.63 -3.45
N VAL A 15 2.07 0.67 -3.64
CA VAL A 15 1.35 1.14 -4.85
C VAL A 15 2.18 0.85 -6.11
N VAL A 16 3.47 1.18 -6.13
CA VAL A 16 4.36 0.88 -7.26
C VAL A 16 4.41 -0.63 -7.53
N ALA A 17 4.47 -1.46 -6.48
CA ALA A 17 4.50 -2.91 -6.59
C ALA A 17 3.24 -3.50 -7.25
N THR A 18 2.08 -2.82 -7.15
CA THR A 18 0.88 -3.25 -7.89
C THR A 18 1.05 -3.16 -9.40
N GLN A 19 1.97 -2.32 -9.90
CA GLN A 19 2.24 -2.13 -11.32
C GLN A 19 3.44 -2.95 -11.83
N ALA A 20 4.28 -3.43 -10.91
CA ALA A 20 5.44 -4.24 -11.23
C ALA A 20 5.04 -5.68 -11.61
N ARG A 21 5.79 -6.32 -12.51
CA ARG A 21 5.55 -7.73 -12.87
C ARG A 21 6.09 -8.67 -11.79
N GLY A 22 5.29 -9.64 -11.36
CA GLY A 22 5.68 -10.68 -10.42
C GLY A 22 5.26 -10.38 -8.98
N LYS A 23 6.08 -10.81 -8.02
CA LYS A 23 5.80 -10.72 -6.59
C LYS A 23 6.81 -9.79 -5.92
N THR A 24 6.31 -8.81 -5.18
CA THR A 24 7.10 -7.97 -4.27
C THR A 24 6.83 -8.41 -2.83
N LEU A 25 7.87 -8.77 -2.10
CA LEU A 25 7.79 -9.19 -0.70
C LEU A 25 8.48 -8.17 0.19
N ILE A 26 7.73 -7.58 1.12
CA ILE A 26 8.20 -6.63 2.13
C ILE A 26 8.13 -7.33 3.50
N ARG A 27 9.26 -7.39 4.21
CA ARG A 27 9.41 -8.03 5.53
C ARG A 27 10.30 -7.19 6.44
N GLY A 28 10.23 -7.42 7.76
CA GLY A 28 11.02 -6.68 8.75
C GLY A 28 10.56 -5.23 8.96
N ALA A 29 9.33 -4.89 8.58
CA ALA A 29 8.74 -3.56 8.60
C ALA A 29 7.66 -3.41 9.69
N GLY A 30 7.71 -4.23 10.75
CA GLY A 30 6.70 -4.22 11.82
C GLY A 30 6.53 -2.88 12.53
N GLU A 31 7.55 -2.00 12.49
CA GLU A 31 7.47 -0.64 13.04
C GLU A 31 6.33 0.19 12.41
N LEU A 32 5.94 -0.08 11.15
CA LEU A 32 4.83 0.64 10.49
C LEU A 32 3.49 0.45 11.20
N ARG A 33 3.32 -0.60 12.00
CA ARG A 33 2.09 -0.82 12.75
C ARG A 33 1.91 0.15 13.91
N MET A 34 3.00 0.77 14.34
CA MET A 34 3.07 1.63 15.53
C MET A 34 3.29 3.11 15.16
N LYS A 35 3.04 3.49 13.90
CA LYS A 35 3.12 4.88 13.43
C LYS A 35 1.82 5.61 13.77
N GLU A 36 1.52 6.72 13.09
CA GLU A 36 0.29 7.51 13.29
C GLU A 36 -0.98 6.67 13.08
N THR A 37 -0.92 5.70 12.15
CA THR A 37 -1.84 4.55 12.05
C THR A 37 -1.05 3.25 11.86
N ASP A 38 -1.75 2.11 11.86
CA ASP A 38 -1.19 0.86 11.34
C ASP A 38 -1.06 0.96 9.81
N ARG A 39 0.07 1.50 9.36
CA ARG A 39 0.30 1.76 7.93
C ARG A 39 0.38 0.48 7.10
N ILE A 40 0.67 -0.68 7.69
CA ILE A 40 0.62 -1.95 6.97
C ILE A 40 -0.85 -2.29 6.68
N GLN A 41 -1.67 -2.32 7.71
CA GLN A 41 -3.08 -2.69 7.59
C GLN A 41 -3.84 -1.69 6.71
N ALA A 42 -3.63 -0.38 6.89
CA ALA A 42 -4.25 0.67 6.07
C ALA A 42 -3.87 0.55 4.57
N THR A 43 -2.58 0.32 4.27
CA THR A 43 -2.11 0.15 2.88
C THR A 43 -2.74 -1.08 2.24
N VAL A 44 -2.70 -2.23 2.92
CA VAL A 44 -3.27 -3.49 2.42
C VAL A 44 -4.77 -3.37 2.20
N ALA A 45 -5.50 -2.76 3.15
CA ALA A 45 -6.94 -2.58 3.06
C ALA A 45 -7.34 -1.73 1.85
N ASN A 46 -6.70 -0.57 1.66
CA ASN A 46 -7.01 0.30 0.53
C ASN A 46 -6.65 -0.34 -0.82
N LEU A 47 -5.47 -0.96 -0.93
CA LEU A 47 -5.09 -1.65 -2.17
C LEU A 47 -6.04 -2.80 -2.51
N ARG A 48 -6.55 -3.55 -1.51
CA ARG A 48 -7.59 -4.58 -1.73
C ARG A 48 -8.90 -3.97 -2.22
N ARG A 49 -9.35 -2.85 -1.65
CA ARG A 49 -10.55 -2.12 -2.11
C ARG A 49 -10.42 -1.73 -3.59
N MET A 50 -9.21 -1.35 -4.01
CA MET A 50 -8.88 -1.02 -5.39
C MET A 50 -8.64 -2.25 -6.29
N GLY A 51 -8.81 -3.47 -5.77
CA GLY A 51 -8.72 -4.72 -6.51
C GLY A 51 -7.30 -5.30 -6.63
N ALA A 52 -6.31 -4.77 -5.92
CA ALA A 52 -4.96 -5.34 -5.91
C ALA A 52 -4.92 -6.71 -5.21
N GLN A 53 -4.12 -7.63 -5.75
CA GLN A 53 -3.76 -8.85 -5.03
C GLN A 53 -2.64 -8.54 -4.04
N VAL A 54 -2.99 -8.44 -2.75
CA VAL A 54 -2.06 -8.14 -1.66
C VAL A 54 -2.45 -8.90 -0.40
N GLU A 55 -1.43 -9.39 0.31
CA GLU A 55 -1.56 -10.05 1.60
C GLU A 55 -0.70 -9.39 2.67
N GLU A 56 -1.21 -9.40 3.88
CA GLU A 56 -0.61 -8.79 5.06
C GLU A 56 0.20 -9.81 5.85
N PHE A 57 1.29 -9.35 6.46
CA PHE A 57 2.05 -10.09 7.47
C PHE A 57 2.27 -9.22 8.71
N PRO A 58 2.53 -9.81 9.90
CA PRO A 58 2.83 -9.04 11.10
C PRO A 58 3.97 -8.02 10.93
N ASP A 59 4.94 -8.31 10.06
CA ASP A 59 6.12 -7.49 9.80
C ASP A 59 6.20 -6.96 8.35
N GLY A 60 5.08 -6.91 7.62
CA GLY A 60 5.09 -6.38 6.26
C GLY A 60 3.92 -6.85 5.41
N MET A 61 4.17 -7.04 4.12
CA MET A 61 3.13 -7.37 3.14
C MET A 61 3.75 -8.00 1.89
N VAL A 62 2.93 -8.69 1.11
CA VAL A 62 3.28 -9.20 -0.22
C VAL A 62 2.27 -8.68 -1.23
N ILE A 63 2.77 -8.19 -2.36
CA ILE A 63 1.97 -7.64 -3.45
C ILE A 63 2.29 -8.43 -4.72
N TRP A 64 1.25 -8.78 -5.47
CA TRP A 64 1.38 -9.38 -6.80
C TRP A 64 0.91 -8.41 -7.87
N GLY A 65 1.72 -8.26 -8.91
CA GLY A 65 1.42 -7.41 -10.04
C GLY A 65 1.83 -8.03 -11.39
N PRO A 66 1.44 -7.40 -12.51
CA PRO A 66 0.72 -6.14 -12.55
C PRO A 66 -0.77 -6.36 -12.25
N THR A 67 -1.39 -5.41 -11.54
CA THR A 67 -2.82 -5.35 -11.29
C THR A 67 -3.36 -4.01 -11.80
N ARG A 68 -4.40 -4.06 -12.64
CA ARG A 68 -5.13 -2.86 -13.05
C ARG A 68 -6.04 -2.43 -11.91
N LEU A 69 -5.67 -1.34 -11.24
CA LEU A 69 -6.46 -0.82 -10.13
C LEU A 69 -7.81 -0.27 -10.61
N LYS A 70 -8.82 -0.39 -9.75
CA LYS A 70 -10.15 0.18 -9.93
C LYS A 70 -10.38 1.28 -8.92
N GLY A 71 -11.15 2.30 -9.33
CA GLY A 71 -11.63 3.33 -8.42
C GLY A 71 -12.43 2.72 -7.27
N ALA A 72 -12.25 3.26 -6.07
CA ALA A 72 -12.86 2.77 -4.85
C ALA A 72 -13.00 3.90 -3.82
N ILE A 73 -13.80 3.68 -2.78
CA ILE A 73 -13.76 4.51 -1.58
C ILE A 73 -12.54 4.07 -0.76
N VAL A 74 -11.62 5.00 -0.48
CA VAL A 74 -10.38 4.76 0.27
C VAL A 74 -10.41 5.51 1.60
N GLU A 75 -9.65 5.01 2.56
CA GLU A 75 -9.58 5.55 3.92
C GLU A 75 -8.15 5.96 4.23
N GLY A 76 -7.93 7.24 4.51
CA GLY A 76 -6.62 7.77 4.90
C GLY A 76 -6.24 7.53 6.36
N GLU A 77 -7.23 7.21 7.21
CA GLU A 77 -7.06 6.96 8.66
C GLU A 77 -6.30 8.07 9.41
N GLY A 78 -6.40 9.32 8.94
CA GLY A 78 -5.68 10.46 9.53
C GLY A 78 -4.17 10.47 9.25
N ASP A 79 -3.65 9.54 8.43
CA ASP A 79 -2.23 9.44 8.09
C ASP A 79 -1.95 10.01 6.70
N HIS A 80 -1.18 11.09 6.65
CA HIS A 80 -0.82 11.77 5.41
C HIS A 80 -0.06 10.88 4.42
N ARG A 81 0.75 9.92 4.88
CA ARG A 81 1.48 8.97 4.01
C ARG A 81 0.50 8.01 3.34
N ILE A 82 -0.52 7.57 4.05
CA ILE A 82 -1.59 6.72 3.48
C ILE A 82 -2.42 7.53 2.48
N VAL A 83 -2.85 8.75 2.85
CA VAL A 83 -3.60 9.64 1.94
C VAL A 83 -2.83 9.90 0.65
N MET A 84 -1.54 10.24 0.73
CA MET A 84 -0.71 10.49 -0.45
C MET A 84 -0.53 9.22 -1.30
N ALA A 85 -0.34 8.06 -0.67
CA ALA A 85 -0.23 6.80 -1.40
C ALA A 85 -1.54 6.45 -2.14
N CYS A 86 -2.69 6.61 -1.47
CA CYS A 86 -4.01 6.42 -2.09
C CYS A 86 -4.25 7.40 -3.24
N ALA A 87 -3.83 8.67 -3.10
CA ALA A 87 -3.94 9.65 -4.17
C ALA A 87 -3.12 9.24 -5.41
N VAL A 88 -1.89 8.73 -5.23
CA VAL A 88 -1.08 8.20 -6.34
C VAL A 88 -1.72 6.95 -6.94
N ALA A 89 -2.26 6.05 -6.11
CA ALA A 89 -2.98 4.87 -6.59
C ALA A 89 -4.20 5.25 -7.43
N ALA A 90 -4.94 6.30 -7.05
CA ALA A 90 -6.10 6.80 -7.77
C ALA A 90 -5.76 7.28 -9.19
N LEU A 91 -4.58 7.88 -9.39
CA LEU A 91 -4.11 8.31 -10.72
C LEU A 91 -3.91 7.12 -11.70
N LEU A 92 -3.69 5.92 -11.16
CA LEU A 92 -3.51 4.69 -11.93
C LEU A 92 -4.82 3.91 -12.10
N ALA A 93 -5.85 4.26 -11.32
CA ALA A 93 -7.08 3.51 -11.22
C ALA A 93 -8.05 3.80 -12.38
N GLN A 94 -8.79 2.78 -12.79
CA GLN A 94 -9.93 2.97 -13.69
C GLN A 94 -11.19 3.28 -12.88
N GLY A 95 -11.77 4.46 -13.09
CA GLY A 95 -12.97 4.93 -12.40
C GLY A 95 -12.65 5.97 -11.32
N GLU A 96 -13.68 6.41 -10.61
CA GLU A 96 -13.55 7.42 -9.56
C GLU A 96 -13.04 6.79 -8.25
N THR A 97 -12.09 7.45 -7.60
CA THR A 97 -11.61 7.11 -6.25
C THR A 97 -12.01 8.25 -5.32
N ILE A 98 -12.66 7.91 -4.21
CA ILE A 98 -13.19 8.86 -3.21
C ILE A 98 -12.45 8.66 -1.89
#